data_AF-A0A8K0H9E2-F1
#
_entry.id   AF-A0A8K0H9E2-F1
#
_cell.length_a   1.000
_cell.length_b   1.000
_cell.length_c   1.000
_cell.angle_alpha   90.00
_cell.angle_beta   90.00
_cell.angle_gamma   90.00
#
_symmetry.space_group_name_H-M   'P 1'
#
loop_
_entity.id
_entity.type
_entity.pdbx_description
1 polymer ?
#
loop_
_entity_poly.entity_id
_entity_poly.type
_entity_poly.pdbx_seq_one_letter_code
_entity_poly.pdbx_strand_id
1 'polypeptide(L)'
;MDYFFESWFSLVHQLQPRAVIFSDVGPDNRWIGDESSVDGSTCWSLFNRSAAKIGDTDLYKYDVSIRLDWFWHASEIPKSARTLLDLYNKSFSRNCLLLLNVPSNSSGLISAEDIQVLQEF
;
A
#
# COMPACT_ATOMS: atom_id res chain seq x y z
N MET A 1 3.45 -12.44 -21.23
CA MET A 1 2.57 -13.35 -20.48
C MET A 1 1.38 -12.50 -20.11
N ASP A 2 0.21 -12.85 -20.62
CA ASP A 2 -0.95 -11.97 -20.55
C ASP A 2 -1.94 -12.51 -19.52
N TYR A 3 -2.43 -11.64 -18.65
CA TYR A 3 -3.36 -12.01 -17.59
C TYR A 3 -4.81 -11.76 -18.03
N PHE A 4 -5.73 -12.59 -17.53
CA PHE A 4 -7.16 -12.50 -17.83
C PHE A 4 -7.90 -11.58 -16.84
N PHE A 5 -7.42 -10.35 -16.68
CA PHE A 5 -7.89 -9.40 -15.66
C PHE A 5 -9.41 -9.20 -15.65
N GLU A 6 -10.03 -9.02 -16.82
CA GLU A 6 -11.50 -8.81 -16.91
C GLU A 6 -12.29 -10.01 -16.36
N SER A 7 -11.82 -11.24 -16.62
CA SER A 7 -12.48 -12.44 -16.09
C SER A 7 -12.34 -12.53 -14.57
N TRP A 8 -11.17 -12.15 -14.03
CA TRP A 8 -10.94 -12.14 -12.59
C TRP A 8 -11.76 -11.07 -11.88
N PHE A 9 -11.78 -9.85 -12.41
CA PHE A 9 -12.56 -8.75 -11.85
C PHE A 9 -14.06 -9.06 -11.84
N SER A 10 -14.58 -9.62 -12.94
CA SER A 10 -15.98 -10.04 -13.04
C SER A 10 -16.33 -11.09 -11.98
N LEU A 11 -15.49 -12.11 -11.82
CA LEU A 11 -15.69 -13.15 -10.81
C LEU A 11 -15.66 -12.60 -9.38
N VAL A 12 -14.69 -11.73 -9.07
CA VAL A 12 -14.57 -11.12 -7.74
C VAL A 12 -15.82 -10.31 -7.39
N HIS A 13 -16.30 -9.44 -8.29
CA HIS A 13 -17.51 -8.66 -8.03
C HIS A 13 -18.79 -9.50 -8.04
N GLN A 14 -18.83 -10.62 -8.78
CA GLN A 14 -19.95 -11.56 -8.68
C GLN A 14 -20.04 -12.18 -7.28
N LEU A 15 -18.90 -12.60 -6.71
CA LEU A 15 -18.86 -13.26 -5.41
C LEU A 15 -18.88 -12.29 -4.23
N GLN A 16 -18.24 -11.13 -4.38
CA GLN A 16 -18.11 -10.09 -3.36
C GLN A 16 -18.33 -8.71 -4.02
N PRO A 17 -19.59 -8.29 -4.23
CA PRO A 17 -19.91 -7.06 -4.98
C PRO A 17 -19.34 -5.77 -4.38
N ARG A 18 -18.98 -5.78 -3.09
CA ARG A 18 -18.41 -4.64 -2.37
C ARG A 18 -16.90 -4.72 -2.18
N ALA A 19 -16.25 -5.77 -2.68
CA ALA A 19 -14.81 -5.89 -2.62
C ALA A 19 -14.16 -4.79 -3.45
N VAL A 20 -13.08 -4.23 -2.90
CA VAL A 20 -12.27 -3.22 -3.56
C VAL A 20 -11.04 -3.92 -4.13
N ILE A 21 -10.89 -3.89 -5.45
CA ILE A 21 -9.78 -4.52 -6.15
C ILE A 21 -8.65 -3.52 -6.34
N PHE A 22 -7.49 -3.86 -5.78
CA PHE A 22 -6.24 -3.18 -6.05
C PHE A 22 -5.55 -3.80 -7.27
N SER A 23 -5.21 -2.95 -8.24
CA SER A 23 -4.30 -3.27 -9.35
C SER A 23 -3.64 -1.97 -9.81
N ASP A 24 -2.52 -2.01 -10.52
CA ASP A 24 -1.81 -0.81 -10.99
C ASP A 24 -2.71 0.22 -11.68
N VAL A 25 -3.78 -0.21 -12.36
CA VAL A 25 -4.73 0.67 -13.08
C VAL A 25 -6.19 0.59 -12.58
N GLY A 26 -6.44 -0.07 -11.46
CA GLY A 26 -7.80 -0.34 -10.96
C GLY A 26 -8.39 -1.66 -11.44
N PRO A 27 -9.62 -2.00 -11.03
CA PRO A 27 -10.77 -1.15 -11.27
C PRO A 27 -11.12 -0.17 -10.14
N ASP A 28 -10.84 -0.50 -8.88
CA ASP A 28 -11.33 0.29 -7.74
C ASP A 28 -10.21 1.11 -7.08
N ASN A 29 -9.02 0.52 -6.96
CA ASN A 29 -7.84 1.12 -6.34
C ASN A 29 -6.61 0.96 -7.25
N ARG A 30 -5.76 1.98 -7.31
CA ARG A 30 -4.48 2.00 -8.07
C ARG A 30 -3.24 2.12 -7.15
N TRP A 31 -2.05 1.77 -7.65
CA TRP A 31 -0.73 1.83 -6.95
C TRP A 31 -0.24 3.28 -6.69
N ILE A 32 1.00 3.57 -6.13
CA ILE A 32 1.73 4.91 -6.19
C ILE A 32 2.81 5.18 -7.22
N GLY A 33 3.59 4.18 -7.58
CA GLY A 33 4.83 4.41 -8.32
C GLY A 33 6.03 4.81 -7.42
N ASP A 34 5.88 4.80 -6.08
CA ASP A 34 6.93 5.14 -5.11
C ASP A 34 6.69 4.56 -3.69
N GLU A 35 7.57 3.67 -3.25
CA GLU A 35 7.54 3.10 -1.89
C GLU A 35 8.19 4.02 -0.84
N SER A 36 8.81 5.12 -1.25
CA SER A 36 9.53 6.05 -0.37
C SER A 36 8.71 7.23 0.15
N SER A 37 7.42 7.32 -0.23
CA SER A 37 6.48 8.35 0.25
C SER A 37 6.87 9.78 -0.15
N VAL A 38 7.52 9.94 -1.30
CA VAL A 38 7.97 11.22 -1.85
C VAL A 38 7.29 11.44 -3.19
N ASP A 39 6.01 11.81 -3.20
CA ASP A 39 5.55 12.58 -4.37
C ASP A 39 4.33 13.50 -4.15
N GLY A 40 4.31 14.55 -4.98
CA GLY A 40 3.20 15.48 -5.27
C GLY A 40 2.49 16.19 -4.10
N SER A 41 2.43 17.53 -4.12
CA SER A 41 1.54 18.28 -3.21
C SER A 41 0.05 18.10 -3.50
N THR A 42 -0.31 17.48 -4.64
CA THR A 42 -1.69 17.30 -5.12
C THR A 42 -1.97 15.83 -5.44
N CYS A 43 -2.97 15.21 -4.79
CA CYS A 43 -3.44 13.82 -5.01
C CYS A 43 -4.92 13.87 -5.47
N TRP A 44 -5.16 13.79 -6.78
CA TRP A 44 -6.52 13.67 -7.33
C TRP A 44 -6.98 12.21 -7.30
N SER A 45 -8.14 11.93 -6.71
CA SER A 45 -8.73 10.58 -6.73
C SER A 45 -9.28 10.18 -8.10
N LEU A 46 -9.46 11.15 -9.02
CA LEU A 46 -9.87 10.91 -10.39
C LEU A 46 -8.72 10.34 -11.22
N PHE A 47 -9.02 9.40 -12.10
CA PHE A 47 -8.04 8.75 -12.95
C PHE A 47 -8.65 8.34 -14.30
N ASN A 48 -7.90 8.58 -15.37
CA ASN A 48 -8.28 8.15 -16.71
C ASN A 48 -7.72 6.75 -16.98
N ARG A 49 -8.53 5.71 -16.78
CA ARG A 49 -8.13 4.31 -16.98
C ARG A 49 -7.63 4.01 -18.39
N SER A 50 -8.12 4.70 -19.41
CA SER A 50 -7.66 4.52 -20.80
C SER A 50 -6.24 5.01 -21.05
N ALA A 51 -5.68 5.81 -20.13
CA ALA A 51 -4.36 6.40 -20.24
C ALA A 51 -3.24 5.58 -19.55
N ALA A 52 -3.55 4.40 -18.98
CA ALA A 52 -2.59 3.60 -18.26
C ALA A 52 -2.69 2.11 -18.57
N LYS A 53 -1.62 1.38 -18.29
CA LYS A 53 -1.53 -0.08 -18.47
C LYS A 53 -1.06 -0.74 -17.19
N ILE A 54 -1.54 -1.95 -16.93
CA ILE A 54 -1.05 -2.75 -15.80
C ILE A 54 0.43 -3.09 -16.07
N GLY A 55 1.30 -2.88 -15.08
CA GLY A 55 2.76 -2.99 -15.21
C GLY A 55 3.46 -1.71 -15.68
N ASP A 56 2.76 -0.58 -15.79
CA ASP A 56 3.33 0.75 -16.05
C ASP A 56 3.60 1.47 -14.72
N THR A 57 4.79 2.05 -14.54
CA THR A 57 5.39 2.35 -13.22
C THR A 57 4.88 3.59 -12.46
N ASP A 58 3.84 4.28 -12.93
CA ASP A 58 3.70 5.73 -12.68
C ASP A 58 2.37 6.21 -12.06
N LEU A 59 1.80 5.57 -11.04
CA LEU A 59 0.49 6.00 -10.49
C LEU A 59 0.34 5.73 -9.01
N TYR A 60 -0.33 6.66 -8.26
CA TYR A 60 -0.26 7.22 -6.84
C TYR A 60 -1.12 6.64 -5.55
N LYS A 61 -0.64 5.71 -4.65
CA LYS A 61 -0.81 5.30 -3.16
C LYS A 61 0.41 4.91 -2.17
N TYR A 62 0.45 5.38 -0.91
CA TYR A 62 1.51 5.08 0.09
C TYR A 62 1.47 3.66 0.73
N ASP A 63 1.93 2.63 0.03
CA ASP A 63 2.14 1.30 0.61
C ASP A 63 3.57 1.23 1.20
N VAL A 64 3.69 1.11 2.52
CA VAL A 64 4.99 1.14 3.21
C VAL A 64 5.07 0.06 4.28
N SER A 65 6.26 -0.50 4.48
CA SER A 65 6.52 -1.38 5.62
C SER A 65 6.88 -0.58 6.87
N ILE A 66 6.50 -1.08 8.05
CA ILE A 66 7.00 -0.58 9.33
C ILE A 66 8.51 -0.82 9.46
N ARG A 67 9.06 -1.80 8.73
CA ARG A 67 10.51 -2.10 8.62
C ARG A 67 11.06 -1.61 7.28
N LEU A 68 12.33 -1.89 6.98
CA LEU A 68 12.91 -1.53 5.68
C LEU A 68 12.29 -2.41 4.58
N ASP A 69 12.33 -3.73 4.76
CA ASP A 69 11.74 -4.69 3.83
C ASP A 69 10.29 -5.09 4.19
N TRP A 70 9.62 -5.74 3.23
CA TRP A 70 8.26 -6.25 3.37
C TRP A 70 8.17 -7.50 4.26
N PHE A 71 9.23 -8.30 4.28
CA PHE A 71 9.32 -9.50 5.12
C PHE A 71 10.18 -9.21 6.34
N TRP A 72 10.00 -10.00 7.39
CA TRP A 72 10.72 -9.80 8.63
C TRP A 72 12.18 -10.28 8.50
N HIS A 73 13.13 -9.42 8.88
CA HIS A 73 14.53 -9.79 9.06
C HIS A 73 15.02 -9.45 10.47
N ALA A 74 15.76 -10.36 11.09
CA ALA A 74 16.25 -10.22 12.46
C ALA A 74 17.20 -9.02 12.67
N SER A 75 17.88 -8.58 11.61
CA SER A 75 18.79 -7.43 11.62
C SER A 75 18.08 -6.09 11.48
N GLU A 76 16.79 -6.08 11.17
CA GLU A 76 16.03 -4.86 10.99
C GLU A 76 15.39 -4.38 12.29
N ILE A 77 15.10 -3.09 12.32
CA ILE A 77 14.34 -2.43 13.38
C ILE A 77 13.13 -1.71 12.75
N PRO A 78 12.01 -1.59 13.49
CA PRO A 78 10.89 -0.79 13.01
C PRO A 78 11.28 0.69 12.92
N LYS A 79 10.66 1.38 11.97
CA LYS A 79 10.64 2.85 11.89
C LYS A 79 10.06 3.42 13.19
N SER A 80 10.52 4.60 13.61
CA SER A 80 10.00 5.24 14.82
C SER A 80 8.54 5.69 14.67
N ALA A 81 7.80 5.83 15.77
CA ALA A 81 6.44 6.36 15.76
C ALA A 81 6.36 7.76 15.10
N ARG A 82 7.38 8.61 15.31
CA ARG A 82 7.49 9.91 14.64
C ARG A 82 7.61 9.78 13.12
N THR A 83 8.34 8.79 12.64
CA THR A 83 8.45 8.48 11.21
C THR A 83 7.11 8.01 10.67
N LEU A 84 6.39 7.13 11.38
CA LEU A 84 5.05 6.68 10.99
C LEU A 84 4.05 7.84 10.93
N LEU A 85 4.12 8.78 11.88
CA LEU A 85 3.30 10.00 11.86
C LEU A 85 3.60 10.91 10.67
N ASP A 86 4.87 11.04 10.27
CA ASP A 86 5.23 11.77 9.05
C ASP A 86 4.67 11.09 7.79
N LEU A 87 4.76 9.76 7.71
CA LEU A 87 4.15 8.96 6.63
C LEU A 87 2.62 9.09 6.60
N TYR A 88 1.98 9.07 7.76
CA TYR A 88 0.53 9.31 7.90
C TYR A 88 0.14 10.71 7.41
N ASN A 89 0.87 11.75 7.81
CA ASN A 89 0.62 13.11 7.35
C ASN A 89 0.88 13.28 5.85
N LYS A 90 1.82 12.53 5.28
CA LYS A 90 2.07 12.54 3.84
C LYS A 90 1.01 11.76 3.04
N SER A 91 0.30 10.83 3.66
CA SER A 91 -0.76 10.03 3.03
C SER A 91 -2.16 10.58 3.29
N PHE A 92 -2.66 10.43 4.52
CA PHE A 92 -4.02 10.79 4.91
C PHE A 92 -4.31 12.28 4.66
N SER A 93 -3.40 13.16 5.09
CA SER A 93 -3.57 14.60 4.88
C SER A 93 -3.43 15.03 3.42
N ARG A 94 -3.13 14.10 2.52
CA ARG A 94 -3.12 14.30 1.07
C ARG A 94 -4.24 13.52 0.37
N ASN A 95 -5.34 13.15 1.04
CA ASN A 95 -6.48 12.46 0.39
C ASN A 95 -6.12 11.08 -0.19
N CYS A 96 -5.14 10.40 0.40
CA CYS A 96 -4.80 9.03 0.05
C CYS A 96 -4.79 8.16 1.34
N LEU A 97 -5.00 6.83 1.23
CA LEU A 97 -4.97 5.91 2.38
C LEU A 97 -3.53 5.47 2.67
N LEU A 98 -3.19 5.27 3.94
CA LEU A 98 -1.95 4.61 4.36
C LEU A 98 -2.20 3.11 4.52
N LEU A 99 -1.47 2.28 3.78
CA LEU A 99 -1.43 0.84 4.01
C LEU A 99 -0.06 0.49 4.59
N LEU A 100 -0.02 0.25 5.90
CA LEU A 100 1.21 -0.07 6.63
C LEU A 100 1.36 -1.59 6.79
N ASN A 101 2.41 -2.16 6.22
CA ASN A 101 2.78 -3.57 6.41
C ASN A 101 3.51 -3.77 7.75
N VAL A 102 3.15 -4.86 8.44
CA VAL A 102 3.75 -5.28 9.71
C VAL A 102 4.06 -6.78 9.60
N PRO A 103 5.32 -7.16 9.32
CA PRO A 103 5.63 -8.53 9.01
C PRO A 103 5.72 -9.39 10.28
N SER A 104 5.20 -10.61 10.22
CA SER A 104 5.42 -11.62 11.25
C SER A 104 6.85 -12.16 11.20
N ASN A 105 7.44 -12.43 12.35
CA ASN A 105 8.74 -13.09 12.47
C ASN A 105 8.67 -14.58 12.09
N SER A 106 9.81 -15.28 12.15
CA SER A 106 9.92 -16.70 11.80
C SER A 106 9.08 -17.65 12.67
N SER A 107 8.58 -17.18 13.82
CA SER A 107 7.65 -17.91 14.68
C SER A 107 6.18 -17.62 14.36
N GLY A 108 5.88 -16.80 13.33
CA GLY A 108 4.54 -16.40 12.95
C GLY A 108 3.91 -15.34 13.87
N LEU A 109 4.72 -14.62 14.66
CA LEU A 109 4.27 -13.59 15.59
C LEU A 109 4.73 -12.20 15.16
N ILE A 110 3.97 -11.15 15.47
CA ILE A 110 4.45 -9.79 15.34
C ILE A 110 5.50 -9.52 16.43
N SER A 111 6.63 -8.93 16.06
CA SER A 111 7.70 -8.56 16.97
C SER A 111 7.21 -7.60 18.06
N ALA A 112 7.72 -7.75 19.29
CA ALA A 112 7.34 -6.91 20.42
C ALA A 112 7.69 -5.43 20.17
N GLU A 113 8.80 -5.19 19.47
CA GLU A 113 9.26 -3.86 19.06
C GLU A 113 8.28 -3.20 18.09
N ASP A 114 7.74 -3.97 17.14
CA ASP A 114 6.78 -3.47 16.15
C ASP A 114 5.44 -3.12 16.83
N ILE A 115 4.99 -3.97 17.77
CA ILE A 115 3.80 -3.71 18.58
C ILE A 115 3.97 -2.43 19.41
N GLN A 116 5.13 -2.26 20.03
CA GLN A 116 5.41 -1.07 20.83
C GLN A 116 5.32 0.20 20.00
N VAL A 117 5.98 0.23 18.82
CA VAL A 117 5.91 1.39 17.91
C VAL A 117 4.48 1.68 17.47
N LEU A 118 3.68 0.64 17.18
CA LEU A 118 2.28 0.81 16.78
C LEU A 118 1.39 1.33 17.92
N GLN A 119 1.74 1.08 19.18
CA GLN A 119 1.03 1.63 20.33
C GLN A 119 1.42 3.08 20.62
N GLU A 120 2.64 3.48 20.26
CA GLU A 120 3.13 4.84 20.37
C GLU A 120 2.64 5.77 19.25
N PHE A 121 2.33 5.19 18.08
CA PHE A 121 1.78 5.86 16.90
C PHE A 121 0.27 6.13 17.03
#